data_AF-A0A358N4S8-F1
#
_entry.id   AF-A0A358N4S8-F1
#
_cell.length_a   1.000
_cell.length_b   1.000
_cell.length_c   1.000
_cell.angle_alpha   90.00
_cell.angle_beta   90.00
_cell.angle_gamma   90.00
#
_symmetry.space_group_name_H-M   'P 1'
#
loop_
_entity.id
_entity.type
_entity.pdbx_description
1 polymer ?
#
loop_
_entity_poly.entity_id
_entity_poly.type
_entity_poly.pdbx_seq_one_letter_code
_entity_poly.pdbx_strand_id
1 'polypeptide(L)'
;MPICAHQIAVALAASLLTCTTSVLSSTVPLFAQDNKTTGYPLPENGNEVIFAYDLKNGFTPPRQNSAPALLIRANGNIEMPSLYGEGRDIKGKLDAHELQAFLTFVIDENKFLEFDASTVQGQIEEIREKRQVPQIADAPDTIIELTLPGHSHRVRQPAVGMPSEFMQVASLQQLLAIRKGVNRLMSETRVGGKEGIKRLLGTINQKLSGAYPDVAPLKASDFSGSYLKQDGSISASFSRPGQGTDGKPNGTWVTGIAVIVPGGDNPKINLRVKLK
;
A
#
# COMPACT_ATOMS: atom_id res chain seq x y z
N MET A 1 29.02 78.95 -46.84
CA MET A 1 29.08 78.60 -45.41
C MET A 1 28.93 77.08 -45.27
N PRO A 2 29.90 76.37 -44.68
CA PRO A 2 29.89 74.92 -44.43
C PRO A 2 29.08 74.62 -43.15
N ILE A 3 28.63 73.39 -42.84
CA ILE A 3 29.32 72.26 -42.15
C ILE A 3 28.29 71.11 -42.16
N CYS A 4 28.55 69.95 -42.78
CA CYS A 4 29.06 68.70 -42.17
C CYS A 4 28.14 68.06 -41.10
N ALA A 5 27.68 66.82 -41.31
CA ALA A 5 28.04 65.64 -40.49
C ALA A 5 27.03 64.46 -40.56
N HIS A 6 27.58 63.32 -41.01
CA HIS A 6 27.50 61.97 -40.43
C HIS A 6 26.21 61.14 -40.43
N GLN A 7 26.31 60.07 -41.23
CA GLN A 7 25.90 58.67 -41.06
C GLN A 7 25.37 58.24 -39.68
N ILE A 8 24.42 57.28 -39.68
CA ILE A 8 24.59 55.93 -39.11
C ILE A 8 23.50 55.02 -39.70
N ALA A 9 23.94 53.89 -40.26
CA ALA A 9 23.10 52.76 -40.62
C ALA A 9 23.02 51.80 -39.43
N VAL A 10 21.84 51.26 -39.12
CA VAL A 10 21.70 50.02 -38.35
C VAL A 10 20.57 49.20 -38.95
N ALA A 11 20.96 48.14 -39.66
CA ALA A 11 20.13 46.97 -39.89
C ALA A 11 20.12 46.14 -38.61
N LEU A 12 18.95 45.70 -38.17
CA LEU A 12 18.84 44.60 -37.21
C LEU A 12 17.93 43.51 -37.77
N ALA A 13 18.60 42.42 -38.16
CA ALA A 13 18.00 41.14 -38.45
C ALA A 13 17.47 40.53 -37.15
N ALA A 14 16.16 40.24 -37.12
CA ALA A 14 15.58 39.39 -36.09
C ALA A 14 15.59 37.94 -36.62
N SER A 15 16.62 37.19 -36.24
CA SER A 15 16.66 35.74 -36.41
C SER A 15 15.59 35.08 -35.53
N LEU A 16 14.67 34.38 -36.18
CA LEU A 16 13.79 33.39 -35.57
C LEU A 16 14.64 32.18 -35.13
N LEU A 17 15.02 32.15 -33.84
CA LEU A 17 15.48 30.93 -33.18
C LEU A 17 14.26 30.18 -32.64
N THR A 18 13.75 29.22 -33.41
CA THR A 18 12.78 28.25 -32.93
C THR A 18 13.49 27.25 -32.03
N CYS A 19 13.43 27.47 -30.73
CA CYS A 19 13.91 26.52 -29.72
C CYS A 19 12.90 25.37 -29.63
N THR A 20 13.16 24.28 -30.36
CA THR A 20 12.42 23.02 -30.22
C THR A 20 12.75 22.42 -28.85
N THR A 21 11.85 22.59 -27.88
CA THR A 21 11.91 21.87 -26.60
C THR A 21 11.48 20.43 -26.84
N SER A 22 12.45 19.59 -27.21
CA SER A 22 12.32 18.14 -27.10
C SER A 22 12.08 17.78 -25.64
N VAL A 23 10.83 17.45 -25.32
CA VAL A 23 10.43 16.88 -24.03
C VAL A 23 11.08 15.51 -23.94
N LEU A 24 12.19 15.42 -23.20
CA LEU A 24 12.73 14.15 -22.72
C LEU A 24 11.64 13.52 -21.83
N SER A 25 10.86 12.62 -22.43
CA SER A 25 10.07 11.67 -21.65
C SER A 25 11.04 10.81 -20.88
N SER A 26 11.21 11.15 -19.60
CA SER A 26 11.81 10.27 -18.60
C SER A 26 10.89 9.06 -18.43
N THR A 27 10.94 8.14 -19.40
CA THR A 27 10.60 6.75 -19.14
C THR A 27 11.60 6.29 -18.10
N VAL A 28 11.15 6.18 -16.86
CA VAL A 28 11.91 5.43 -15.86
C VAL A 28 11.94 4.02 -16.41
N PRO A 29 13.11 3.49 -16.85
CA PRO A 29 13.18 2.08 -17.14
C PRO A 29 12.82 1.38 -15.84
N LEU A 30 11.75 0.59 -15.89
CA LEU A 30 11.46 -0.45 -14.93
C LEU A 30 12.69 -1.37 -14.98
N PHE A 31 13.68 -1.09 -14.13
CA PHE A 31 14.87 -1.88 -14.01
C PHE A 31 14.45 -3.24 -13.47
N ALA A 32 14.18 -4.17 -14.38
CA ALA A 32 14.44 -5.58 -14.16
C ALA A 32 15.97 -5.71 -14.04
N GLN A 33 16.52 -5.36 -12.88
CA GLN A 33 17.77 -5.94 -12.47
C GLN A 33 17.48 -7.41 -12.21
N ASP A 34 17.92 -8.26 -13.14
CA ASP A 34 18.26 -9.66 -12.88
C ASP A 34 19.42 -9.71 -11.86
N ASN A 35 19.20 -9.15 -10.67
CA ASN A 35 19.95 -9.58 -9.52
C ASN A 35 19.47 -11.00 -9.28
N LYS A 36 20.41 -11.94 -9.37
CA LYS A 36 20.24 -13.31 -8.96
C LYS A 36 19.98 -13.28 -7.45
N THR A 37 18.74 -12.99 -7.04
CA THR A 37 18.34 -12.88 -5.64
C THR A 37 18.39 -14.28 -5.09
N THR A 38 19.55 -14.64 -4.53
CA THR A 38 19.66 -15.77 -3.62
C THR A 38 18.66 -15.48 -2.52
N GLY A 39 17.54 -16.19 -2.51
CA GLY A 39 16.45 -15.94 -1.56
C GLY A 39 16.96 -16.00 -0.12
N TYR A 40 16.23 -15.38 0.79
CA TYR A 40 16.52 -15.44 2.21
C TYR A 40 16.44 -16.89 2.70
N PRO A 41 17.45 -17.38 3.44
CA PRO A 41 17.36 -18.69 4.06
C PRO A 41 16.15 -18.71 5.00
N LEU A 42 15.39 -19.79 4.96
CA LEU A 42 14.25 -20.01 5.85
C LEU A 42 14.67 -21.02 6.93
N PRO A 43 14.08 -20.96 8.14
CA PRO A 43 14.30 -21.98 9.16
C PRO A 43 13.99 -23.39 8.66
N GLU A 44 14.74 -24.39 9.13
CA GLU A 44 14.53 -25.80 8.77
C GLU A 44 13.12 -26.28 9.16
N ASN A 45 12.63 -25.82 10.32
CA ASN A 45 11.27 -26.07 10.75
C ASN A 45 10.31 -25.12 10.04
N GLY A 46 9.62 -25.62 9.02
CA GLY A 46 8.64 -24.87 8.23
C GLY A 46 7.48 -24.25 9.04
N ASN A 47 7.25 -24.67 10.28
CA ASN A 47 6.20 -24.11 11.13
C ASN A 47 6.67 -22.93 11.99
N GLU A 48 7.95 -22.57 11.98
CA GLU A 48 8.43 -21.40 12.70
C GLU A 48 7.82 -20.11 12.14
N VAL A 49 7.45 -19.19 13.03
CA VAL A 49 6.99 -17.85 12.64
C VAL A 49 8.21 -17.04 12.26
N ILE A 50 8.24 -16.55 11.02
CA ILE A 50 9.34 -15.74 10.50
C ILE A 50 8.98 -14.27 10.41
N PHE A 51 7.69 -13.93 10.40
CA PHE A 51 7.22 -12.57 10.39
C PHE A 51 5.94 -12.45 11.23
N ALA A 52 5.92 -11.48 12.14
CA ALA A 52 4.73 -11.11 12.89
C ALA A 52 4.46 -9.61 12.76
N TYR A 53 3.19 -9.25 12.62
CA TYR A 53 2.74 -7.87 12.58
C TYR A 53 1.58 -7.68 13.56
N ASP A 54 1.64 -6.59 14.32
CA ASP A 54 0.61 -6.24 15.28
C ASP A 54 0.38 -4.72 15.33
N LEU A 55 -0.83 -4.37 15.76
CA LEU A 55 -1.21 -3.02 16.12
C LEU A 55 -1.64 -3.02 17.58
N LYS A 56 -1.00 -2.18 18.39
CA LYS A 56 -1.35 -2.01 19.81
C LYS A 56 -1.65 -0.55 20.11
N ASN A 57 -2.33 -0.30 21.23
CA ASN A 57 -2.82 1.03 21.61
C ASN A 57 -3.77 1.61 20.54
N GLY A 58 -4.15 2.88 20.68
CA GLY A 58 -5.18 3.48 19.86
C GLY A 58 -6.60 3.19 20.35
N PHE A 59 -7.53 3.93 19.76
CA PHE A 59 -8.96 3.80 20.03
C PHE A 59 -9.53 2.57 19.31
N THR A 60 -9.17 1.38 19.77
CA THR A 60 -9.70 0.09 19.30
C THR A 60 -10.52 -0.58 20.39
N PRO A 61 -11.54 -1.40 20.05
CA PRO A 61 -12.22 -2.25 21.03
C PRO A 61 -11.22 -3.10 21.83
N PRO A 62 -11.57 -3.52 23.05
CA PRO A 62 -10.71 -4.43 23.82
C PRO A 62 -10.45 -5.74 23.04
N ARG A 63 -9.20 -6.18 23.02
CA ARG A 63 -8.84 -7.47 22.40
C ARG A 63 -9.27 -8.63 23.29
N GLN A 64 -9.65 -9.74 22.67
CA GLN A 64 -9.95 -11.00 23.37
C GLN A 64 -8.70 -11.81 23.69
N ASN A 65 -7.60 -11.57 22.98
CA ASN A 65 -6.31 -12.25 23.18
C ASN A 65 -5.13 -11.34 22.79
N SER A 66 -3.91 -11.80 23.08
CA SER A 66 -2.66 -11.07 22.84
C SER A 66 -1.92 -11.50 21.56
N ALA A 67 -2.50 -12.39 20.74
CA ALA A 67 -1.85 -12.91 19.54
C ALA A 67 -1.67 -11.80 18.48
N PRO A 68 -0.55 -11.73 17.73
CA PRO A 68 -0.37 -10.73 16.69
C PRO A 68 -1.49 -10.73 15.63
N ALA A 69 -1.76 -9.57 15.04
CA ALA A 69 -2.80 -9.42 14.00
C ALA A 69 -2.50 -10.21 12.71
N LEU A 70 -1.22 -10.48 12.44
CA LEU A 70 -0.75 -11.32 11.33
C LEU A 70 0.49 -12.10 11.77
N LEU A 71 0.52 -13.38 11.40
CA LEU A 71 1.67 -14.26 11.50
C LEU A 71 1.95 -14.88 10.13
N ILE A 72 3.21 -14.96 9.74
CA ILE A 72 3.67 -15.69 8.55
C ILE A 72 4.72 -16.71 9.00
N ARG A 73 4.53 -17.97 8.61
CA ARG A 73 5.44 -19.06 8.91
C ARG A 73 6.44 -19.31 7.78
N ALA A 74 7.53 -20.00 8.09
CA ALA A 74 8.59 -20.35 7.14
C ALA A 74 8.07 -21.14 5.92
N ASN A 75 6.99 -21.92 6.06
CA ASN A 75 6.33 -22.63 4.96
C ASN A 75 5.32 -21.78 4.15
N GLY A 76 5.27 -20.46 4.40
CA GLY A 76 4.37 -19.52 3.72
C GLY A 76 2.95 -19.48 4.28
N ASN A 77 2.61 -20.29 5.30
CA ASN A 77 1.29 -20.22 5.92
C ASN A 77 1.09 -18.86 6.60
N ILE A 78 -0.08 -18.26 6.36
CA ILE A 78 -0.53 -17.01 6.97
C ILE A 78 -1.60 -17.34 7.99
N GLU A 79 -1.50 -16.77 9.18
CA GLU A 79 -2.52 -16.80 10.23
C GLU A 79 -2.89 -15.38 10.64
N MET A 80 -4.19 -15.12 10.72
CA MET A 80 -4.77 -13.87 11.18
C MET A 80 -5.83 -14.22 12.24
N PRO A 81 -5.42 -14.33 13.52
CA PRO A 81 -6.33 -14.66 14.61
C PRO A 81 -7.45 -13.62 14.76
N SER A 82 -8.63 -14.05 15.19
CA SER A 82 -9.66 -13.13 15.62
C SER A 82 -9.23 -12.43 16.91
N LEU A 83 -9.13 -11.10 16.86
CA LEU A 83 -8.73 -10.29 18.00
C LEU A 83 -9.93 -9.67 18.72
N TYR A 84 -11.09 -9.59 18.07
CA TYR A 84 -12.23 -8.79 18.52
C TYR A 84 -13.57 -9.48 18.18
N GLY A 85 -14.55 -9.34 19.08
CA GLY A 85 -15.95 -9.70 18.83
C GLY A 85 -16.16 -11.17 18.46
N GLU A 86 -17.12 -11.44 17.59
CA GLU A 86 -17.42 -12.79 17.07
C GLU A 86 -16.65 -13.07 15.77
N GLY A 87 -15.52 -12.38 15.57
CA GLY A 87 -14.66 -12.59 14.41
C GLY A 87 -14.14 -14.04 14.36
N ARG A 88 -13.73 -14.46 13.16
CA ARG A 88 -13.11 -15.77 12.93
C ARG A 88 -11.64 -15.63 12.56
N ASP A 89 -10.89 -16.68 12.87
CA ASP A 89 -9.53 -16.81 12.37
C ASP A 89 -9.53 -16.92 10.85
N ILE A 90 -8.58 -16.25 10.23
CA ILE A 90 -8.38 -16.28 8.78
C ILE A 90 -7.02 -16.90 8.51
N LYS A 91 -7.00 -17.84 7.57
CA LYS A 91 -5.79 -18.53 7.14
C LYS A 91 -5.57 -18.29 5.65
N GLY A 92 -4.30 -18.23 5.27
CA GLY A 92 -3.87 -18.13 3.88
C GLY A 92 -2.55 -18.84 3.68
N LYS A 93 -2.04 -18.77 2.45
CA LYS A 93 -0.74 -19.32 2.11
C LYS A 93 -0.11 -18.51 0.98
N LEU A 94 1.16 -18.16 1.16
CA LEU A 94 2.05 -17.70 0.11
C LEU A 94 2.75 -18.92 -0.48
N ASP A 95 2.92 -18.93 -1.80
CA ASP A 95 3.90 -19.85 -2.39
C ASP A 95 5.34 -19.40 -2.07
N ALA A 96 6.31 -20.24 -2.40
CA ALA A 96 7.72 -19.95 -2.09
C ALA A 96 8.24 -18.67 -2.77
N HIS A 97 7.78 -18.38 -3.99
CA HIS A 97 8.17 -17.18 -4.72
C HIS A 97 7.54 -15.93 -4.09
N GLU A 98 6.24 -15.98 -3.75
CA GLU A 98 5.54 -14.90 -3.07
C GLU A 98 6.12 -14.61 -1.68
N LEU A 99 6.51 -15.64 -0.94
CA LEU A 99 7.16 -15.48 0.36
C LEU A 99 8.52 -14.79 0.22
N GLN A 100 9.35 -15.21 -0.74
CA GLN A 100 10.64 -14.57 -0.99
C GLN A 100 10.51 -13.14 -1.50
N ALA A 101 9.52 -12.87 -2.35
CA ALA A 101 9.19 -11.51 -2.79
C ALA A 101 8.76 -10.63 -1.60
N PHE A 102 7.96 -11.16 -0.68
CA PHE A 102 7.59 -10.46 0.55
C PHE A 102 8.82 -10.14 1.43
N LEU A 103 9.73 -11.10 1.63
CA LEU A 103 10.95 -10.87 2.41
C LEU A 103 11.88 -9.85 1.75
N THR A 104 12.05 -9.92 0.42
CA THR A 104 12.81 -8.94 -0.36
C THR A 104 12.21 -7.54 -0.22
N PHE A 105 10.89 -7.41 -0.34
CA PHE A 105 10.19 -6.15 -0.13
C PHE A 105 10.43 -5.57 1.27
N VAL A 106 10.37 -6.40 2.32
CA VAL A 106 10.57 -5.95 3.70
C VAL A 106 12.04 -5.58 3.96
N ILE A 107 12.97 -6.45 3.59
CA ILE A 107 14.38 -6.36 3.98
C ILE A 107 15.17 -5.49 3.01
N ASP A 108 15.12 -5.76 1.70
CA ASP A 108 15.96 -5.08 0.72
C ASP A 108 15.37 -3.75 0.27
N GLU A 109 14.09 -3.73 -0.10
CA GLU A 109 13.45 -2.54 -0.65
C GLU A 109 13.15 -1.50 0.45
N ASN A 110 12.80 -1.96 1.65
CA ASN A 110 12.40 -1.10 2.77
C ASN A 110 13.35 -1.15 3.98
N LYS A 111 14.53 -1.77 3.84
CA LYS A 111 15.64 -1.69 4.80
C LYS A 111 15.21 -2.01 6.24
N PHE A 112 14.29 -2.95 6.43
CA PHE A 112 13.71 -3.21 7.76
C PHE A 112 14.76 -3.54 8.82
N LEU A 113 15.81 -4.30 8.46
CA LEU A 113 16.89 -4.67 9.36
C LEU A 113 17.78 -3.49 9.79
N GLU A 114 17.76 -2.37 9.05
CA GLU A 114 18.50 -1.15 9.37
C GLU A 114 17.65 -0.15 10.18
N PHE A 115 16.35 -0.43 10.36
CA PHE A 115 15.45 0.48 11.06
C PHE A 115 15.79 0.56 12.55
N ASP A 116 16.15 1.75 13.01
CA ASP A 116 16.32 2.05 14.43
C ASP A 116 15.21 2.99 14.93
N ALA A 117 14.36 2.47 15.81
CA ALA A 117 13.23 3.21 16.37
C ALA A 117 13.67 4.42 17.20
N SER A 118 14.84 4.35 17.85
CA SER A 118 15.30 5.46 18.70
C SER A 118 15.72 6.67 17.88
N THR A 119 16.49 6.46 16.81
CA THR A 119 16.89 7.50 15.85
C THR A 119 15.66 8.10 15.16
N VAL A 120 14.74 7.27 14.68
CA VAL A 120 13.52 7.75 14.01
C VAL A 120 12.65 8.56 14.97
N GLN A 121 12.51 8.14 16.22
CA GLN A 121 11.76 8.91 17.22
C GLN A 121 12.43 10.26 17.50
N GLY A 122 13.76 10.32 17.61
CA GLY A 122 14.49 11.58 17.77
C GLY A 122 14.24 12.55 16.61
N GLN A 123 14.27 12.06 15.37
CA GLN A 123 13.96 12.88 14.19
C GLN A 123 12.50 13.37 14.18
N ILE A 124 11.56 12.54 14.62
CA ILE A 124 10.14 12.92 14.74
C ILE A 124 9.97 14.04 15.76
N GLU A 125 10.58 13.93 16.94
CA GLU A 125 10.46 14.96 17.98
C GLU A 125 11.13 16.27 17.55
N GLU A 126 12.29 16.22 16.90
CA GLU A 126 12.93 17.42 16.34
C GLU A 126 12.02 18.15 15.34
N ILE A 127 11.31 17.40 14.49
CA ILE A 127 10.34 17.99 13.54
C ILE A 127 9.14 18.57 14.28
N ARG A 128 8.63 17.87 15.30
CA ARG A 128 7.48 18.33 16.09
C ARG A 128 7.80 19.64 16.80
N GLU A 129 8.95 19.75 17.44
CA GLU A 129 9.41 20.97 18.10
C GLU A 129 9.52 22.12 17.10
N LYS A 130 10.16 21.88 15.94
CA LYS A 130 10.35 22.90 14.90
C LYS A 130 9.05 23.37 14.25
N ARG A 131 8.10 22.48 14.04
CA ARG A 131 6.84 22.76 13.32
C ARG A 131 5.63 22.94 14.22
N GLN A 132 5.80 22.82 15.54
CA GLN A 132 4.72 22.83 16.53
C GLN A 132 3.62 21.80 16.22
N VAL A 133 4.00 20.63 15.68
CA VAL A 133 3.06 19.55 15.39
C VAL A 133 2.66 18.89 16.71
N PRO A 134 1.37 18.86 17.08
CA PRO A 134 0.94 18.30 18.35
C PRO A 134 1.22 16.80 18.42
N GLN A 135 1.60 16.33 19.62
CA GLN A 135 1.63 14.90 19.90
C GLN A 135 0.21 14.36 19.97
N ILE A 136 -0.05 13.29 19.22
CA ILE A 136 -1.33 12.59 19.27
C ILE A 136 -1.26 11.58 20.41
N ALA A 137 -2.01 11.87 21.48
CA ALA A 137 -2.23 10.93 22.57
C ALA A 137 -2.83 9.63 22.03
N ASP A 138 -2.39 8.50 22.56
CA ASP A 138 -2.84 7.16 22.18
C ASP A 138 -2.71 6.84 20.69
N ALA A 139 -1.71 7.37 20.00
CA ALA A 139 -1.44 6.92 18.63
C ALA A 139 -1.19 5.39 18.59
N PRO A 140 -1.72 4.65 17.60
CA PRO A 140 -1.51 3.22 17.51
C PRO A 140 -0.04 2.91 17.21
N ASP A 141 0.50 1.95 17.94
CA ASP A 141 1.83 1.39 17.73
C ASP A 141 1.79 0.38 16.60
N THR A 142 2.71 0.52 15.66
CA THR A 142 3.02 -0.52 14.69
C THR A 142 4.15 -1.37 15.23
N ILE A 143 3.90 -2.68 15.38
CA ILE A 143 4.89 -3.64 15.84
C ILE A 143 5.15 -4.63 14.71
N ILE A 144 6.41 -4.78 14.32
CA ILE A 144 6.85 -5.77 13.33
C ILE A 144 8.00 -6.56 13.95
N GLU A 145 7.94 -7.87 13.81
CA GLU A 145 9.01 -8.78 14.21
C GLU A 145 9.36 -9.68 13.02
N LEU A 146 10.66 -9.79 12.74
CA LEU A 146 11.21 -10.63 11.69
C LEU A 146 12.25 -11.54 12.31
N THR A 147 12.14 -12.85 12.07
CA THR A 147 13.08 -13.86 12.54
C THR A 147 13.43 -14.82 11.40
N LEU A 148 14.69 -14.81 11.00
CA LEU A 148 15.27 -15.65 9.97
C LEU A 148 16.63 -16.18 10.47
N PRO A 149 17.17 -17.26 9.89
CA PRO A 149 18.54 -17.68 10.15
C PRO A 149 19.53 -16.51 9.98
N GLY A 150 20.22 -16.15 11.07
CA GLY A 150 21.18 -15.04 11.09
C GLY A 150 20.59 -13.64 11.27
N HIS A 151 19.26 -13.48 11.27
CA HIS A 151 18.60 -12.17 11.42
C HIS A 151 17.43 -12.24 12.39
N SER A 152 17.46 -11.43 13.45
CA SER A 152 16.30 -11.21 14.31
C SER A 152 16.16 -9.73 14.60
N HIS A 153 15.03 -9.15 14.23
CA HIS A 153 14.78 -7.73 14.42
C HIS A 153 13.33 -7.46 14.79
N ARG A 154 13.14 -6.55 15.75
CA ARG A 154 11.82 -6.18 16.24
C ARG A 154 11.72 -4.67 16.36
N VAL A 155 10.74 -4.11 15.67
CA VAL A 155 10.45 -2.68 15.65
C VAL A 155 9.12 -2.42 16.32
N ARG A 156 9.07 -1.41 17.18
CA ARG A 156 7.84 -0.81 17.71
C ARG A 156 7.93 0.69 17.46
N GLN A 157 7.05 1.21 16.61
CA GLN A 157 7.01 2.63 16.28
C GLN A 157 5.57 3.16 16.40
N PRO A 158 5.32 4.17 17.24
CA PRO A 158 4.03 4.84 17.29
C PRO A 158 3.75 5.61 15.99
N ALA A 159 2.48 5.84 15.69
CA ALA A 159 2.03 6.85 14.72
C ALA A 159 2.48 6.65 13.26
N VAL A 160 2.96 5.47 12.85
CA VAL A 160 3.43 5.20 11.46
C VAL A 160 2.39 5.56 10.39
N GLY A 161 1.10 5.50 10.70
CA GLY A 161 0.00 5.79 9.78
C GLY A 161 -0.23 7.26 9.46
N MET A 162 0.58 8.19 10.01
CA MET A 162 0.42 9.64 9.84
C MET A 162 1.61 10.25 9.09
N PRO A 163 1.80 9.92 7.80
CA PRO A 163 3.02 10.29 7.07
C PRO A 163 3.14 11.77 6.71
N SER A 164 2.03 12.51 6.57
CA SER A 164 2.05 13.89 6.05
C SER A 164 2.96 14.81 6.86
N GLU A 165 3.01 14.62 8.17
CA GLU A 165 3.79 15.46 9.07
C GLU A 165 5.30 15.16 9.02
N PHE A 166 5.66 13.95 8.60
CA PHE A 166 7.01 13.38 8.72
C PHE A 166 7.55 12.82 7.40
N MET A 167 7.12 13.38 6.26
CA MET A 167 7.53 12.93 4.92
C MET A 167 9.04 12.93 4.69
N GLN A 168 9.78 13.77 5.41
CA GLN A 168 11.24 13.89 5.33
C GLN A 168 12.00 12.79 6.10
N VAL A 169 11.32 12.01 6.94
CA VAL A 169 11.94 10.91 7.70
C VAL A 169 11.88 9.64 6.85
N ALA A 170 12.92 9.41 6.04
CA ALA A 170 12.94 8.32 5.05
C ALA A 170 12.65 6.95 5.66
N SER A 171 13.27 6.61 6.79
CA SER A 171 13.05 5.32 7.48
C SER A 171 11.60 5.14 7.95
N LEU A 172 10.93 6.22 8.36
CA LEU A 172 9.49 6.16 8.69
C LEU A 172 8.63 5.91 7.45
N GLN A 173 9.00 6.47 6.29
CA GLN A 173 8.31 6.22 5.03
C GLN A 173 8.49 4.77 4.56
N GLN A 174 9.68 4.20 4.73
CA GLN A 174 9.95 2.77 4.47
C GLN A 174 9.10 1.88 5.40
N LEU A 175 9.06 2.19 6.70
CA LEU A 175 8.20 1.45 7.65
C LEU A 175 6.71 1.57 7.30
N LEU A 176 6.26 2.75 6.84
CA LEU A 176 4.91 2.93 6.34
C LEU A 176 4.65 2.10 5.08
N ALA A 177 5.60 2.02 4.16
CA ALA A 177 5.47 1.18 2.97
C ALA A 177 5.33 -0.30 3.38
N ILE A 178 6.13 -0.80 4.32
CA ILE A 178 5.98 -2.15 4.88
C ILE A 178 4.58 -2.32 5.46
N ARG A 179 4.12 -1.40 6.32
CA ARG A 179 2.77 -1.43 6.90
C ARG A 179 1.68 -1.48 5.83
N LYS A 180 1.80 -0.71 4.73
CA LYS A 180 0.84 -0.73 3.62
C LYS A 180 0.86 -2.07 2.89
N GLY A 181 2.05 -2.61 2.61
CA GLY A 181 2.22 -3.93 1.99
C GLY A 181 1.62 -5.05 2.84
N VAL A 182 1.86 -5.03 4.15
CA VAL A 182 1.27 -5.98 5.10
C VAL A 182 -0.26 -5.86 5.14
N ASN A 183 -0.81 -4.65 5.26
CA ASN A 183 -2.26 -4.45 5.25
C ASN A 183 -2.91 -4.88 3.93
N ARG A 184 -2.19 -4.71 2.81
CA ARG A 184 -2.60 -5.24 1.51
C ARG A 184 -2.64 -6.76 1.53
N LEU A 185 -1.57 -7.41 1.95
CA LEU A 185 -1.50 -8.87 2.08
C LEU A 185 -2.62 -9.43 2.96
N MET A 186 -2.86 -8.82 4.12
CA MET A 186 -3.98 -9.19 5.00
C MET A 186 -5.32 -9.06 4.28
N SER A 187 -5.53 -7.96 3.55
CA SER A 187 -6.78 -7.71 2.80
C SER A 187 -7.01 -8.75 1.70
N GLU A 188 -5.96 -9.14 0.98
CA GLU A 188 -6.03 -10.19 -0.04
C GLU A 188 -6.29 -11.56 0.60
N THR A 189 -5.60 -11.86 1.70
CA THR A 189 -5.74 -13.12 2.44
C THR A 189 -7.17 -13.31 2.95
N ARG A 190 -7.79 -12.26 3.52
CA ARG A 190 -9.20 -12.29 3.99
C ARG A 190 -10.18 -12.77 2.93
N VAL A 191 -9.96 -12.44 1.66
CA VAL A 191 -10.86 -12.83 0.57
C VAL A 191 -10.46 -14.13 -0.11
N GLY A 192 -9.40 -14.80 0.34
CA GLY A 192 -8.88 -16.05 -0.24
C GLY A 192 -7.80 -15.83 -1.30
N GLY A 193 -6.99 -14.76 -1.16
CA GLY A 193 -5.90 -14.44 -2.06
C GLY A 193 -6.35 -14.00 -3.46
N LYS A 194 -5.46 -14.15 -4.44
CA LYS A 194 -5.69 -13.75 -5.84
C LYS A 194 -6.92 -14.45 -6.46
N GLU A 195 -7.09 -15.74 -6.21
CA GLU A 195 -8.27 -16.49 -6.70
C GLU A 195 -9.56 -16.01 -6.03
N GLY A 196 -9.50 -15.69 -4.74
CA GLY A 196 -10.60 -15.05 -4.02
C GLY A 196 -11.06 -13.73 -4.65
N ILE A 197 -10.10 -12.85 -4.94
CA ILE A 197 -10.35 -11.57 -5.63
C ILE A 197 -10.98 -11.81 -7.00
N LYS A 198 -10.46 -12.76 -7.78
CA LYS A 198 -10.99 -13.11 -9.10
C LYS A 198 -12.44 -13.62 -9.04
N ARG A 199 -12.76 -14.49 -8.07
CA ARG A 199 -14.14 -14.95 -7.85
C ARG A 199 -15.08 -13.79 -7.53
N LEU A 200 -14.70 -12.92 -6.59
CA LEU A 200 -15.51 -11.74 -6.22
C LEU A 200 -15.73 -10.81 -7.41
N LEU A 201 -14.69 -10.56 -8.22
CA LEU A 201 -14.80 -9.76 -9.43
C LEU A 201 -15.80 -10.35 -10.43
N GLY A 202 -15.84 -11.67 -10.59
CA GLY A 202 -16.83 -12.34 -11.44
C GLY A 202 -18.26 -11.96 -11.04
N THR A 203 -18.60 -12.14 -9.77
CA THR A 203 -19.94 -11.82 -9.23
C THR A 203 -20.24 -10.31 -9.30
N ILE A 204 -19.26 -9.47 -8.99
CA ILE A 204 -19.42 -8.00 -9.05
C ILE A 204 -19.66 -7.55 -10.49
N ASN A 205 -18.87 -8.03 -11.46
CA ASN A 205 -18.98 -7.63 -12.85
C ASN A 205 -20.24 -8.17 -13.52
N GLN A 206 -20.71 -9.35 -13.12
CA GLN A 206 -22.02 -9.86 -13.55
C GLN A 206 -23.14 -8.90 -13.10
N LYS A 207 -23.12 -8.46 -11.83
CA LYS A 207 -24.11 -7.49 -11.34
C LYS A 207 -23.94 -6.10 -11.99
N LEU A 208 -22.71 -5.67 -12.20
CA LEU A 208 -22.38 -4.38 -12.81
C LEU A 208 -22.89 -4.30 -14.25
N SER A 209 -22.58 -5.29 -15.08
CA SER A 209 -23.04 -5.35 -16.47
C SER A 209 -24.56 -5.42 -16.59
N GLY A 210 -25.24 -6.11 -15.68
CA GLY A 210 -26.71 -6.15 -15.65
C GLY A 210 -27.36 -4.81 -15.26
N ALA A 211 -26.76 -4.07 -14.33
CA ALA A 211 -27.32 -2.79 -13.84
C ALA A 211 -26.83 -1.56 -14.62
N TYR A 212 -25.65 -1.63 -15.22
CA TYR A 212 -24.96 -0.53 -15.91
C TYR A 212 -24.18 -1.10 -17.12
N PRO A 213 -24.87 -1.46 -18.23
CA PRO A 213 -24.26 -2.17 -19.35
C PRO A 213 -23.13 -1.38 -20.05
N ASP A 214 -23.18 -0.05 -20.01
CA ASP A 214 -22.18 0.83 -20.63
C ASP A 214 -20.93 1.05 -19.74
N VAL A 215 -20.93 0.54 -18.51
CA VAL A 215 -19.82 0.69 -17.58
C VAL A 215 -18.86 -0.49 -17.74
N ALA A 216 -17.60 -0.19 -18.07
CA ALA A 216 -16.57 -1.21 -18.23
C ALA A 216 -16.42 -2.09 -16.95
N PRO A 217 -16.13 -3.39 -17.09
CA PRO A 217 -15.90 -4.28 -15.95
C PRO A 217 -14.77 -3.79 -15.04
N LEU A 218 -14.89 -4.01 -13.73
CA LEU A 218 -13.81 -3.81 -12.75
C LEU A 218 -12.72 -4.88 -12.92
N LYS A 219 -11.48 -4.52 -12.61
CA LYS A 219 -10.27 -5.35 -12.72
C LYS A 219 -9.69 -5.71 -11.36
N ALA A 220 -8.76 -6.67 -11.32
CA ALA A 220 -8.01 -7.03 -10.09
C ALA A 220 -7.24 -5.83 -9.51
N SER A 221 -6.72 -4.95 -10.37
CA SER A 221 -6.09 -3.69 -9.97
C SER A 221 -7.05 -2.74 -9.25
N ASP A 222 -8.36 -2.89 -9.43
CA ASP A 222 -9.37 -2.04 -8.80
C ASP A 222 -9.69 -2.53 -7.37
N PHE A 223 -9.17 -3.69 -6.93
CA PHE A 223 -9.33 -4.14 -5.54
C PHE A 223 -8.70 -3.12 -4.60
N SER A 224 -9.49 -2.51 -3.72
CA SER A 224 -9.05 -1.45 -2.82
C SER A 224 -8.72 -1.98 -1.42
N GLY A 225 -9.17 -3.19 -1.08
CA GLY A 225 -8.90 -3.84 0.19
C GLY A 225 -10.12 -4.54 0.78
N SER A 226 -9.94 -5.14 1.95
CA SER A 226 -11.00 -5.79 2.69
C SER A 226 -10.79 -5.69 4.20
N TYR A 227 -11.87 -5.79 4.96
CA TYR A 227 -11.82 -5.82 6.41
C TYR A 227 -12.80 -6.85 6.97
N LEU A 228 -12.43 -7.43 8.12
CA LEU A 228 -13.29 -8.31 8.91
C LEU A 228 -14.11 -7.44 9.86
N LYS A 229 -15.42 -7.64 9.88
CA LYS A 229 -16.34 -7.00 10.82
C LYS A 229 -16.45 -7.80 12.11
N GLN A 230 -17.02 -7.17 13.14
CA GLN A 230 -17.27 -7.80 14.45
C GLN A 230 -18.23 -8.99 14.38
N ASP A 231 -19.14 -9.01 13.38
CA ASP A 231 -20.08 -10.12 13.10
C ASP A 231 -19.42 -11.26 12.30
N GLY A 232 -18.10 -11.23 12.12
CA GLY A 232 -17.35 -12.21 11.34
C GLY A 232 -17.48 -12.08 9.81
N SER A 233 -18.32 -11.17 9.32
CA SER A 233 -18.43 -10.92 7.87
C SER A 233 -17.23 -10.18 7.32
N ILE A 234 -16.88 -10.47 6.07
CA ILE A 234 -15.78 -9.81 5.36
C ILE A 234 -16.38 -8.85 4.35
N SER A 235 -15.98 -7.58 4.43
CA SER A 235 -16.35 -6.55 3.46
C SER A 235 -15.17 -6.29 2.55
N ALA A 236 -15.32 -6.58 1.26
CA ALA A 236 -14.31 -6.40 0.22
C ALA A 236 -14.76 -5.32 -0.76
N SER A 237 -13.87 -4.37 -1.07
CA SER A 237 -14.17 -3.23 -1.94
C SER A 237 -13.32 -3.24 -3.19
N PHE A 238 -13.95 -2.93 -4.31
CA PHE A 238 -13.33 -2.64 -5.59
C PHE A 238 -13.75 -1.25 -6.01
N SER A 239 -12.80 -0.39 -6.37
CA SER A 239 -13.10 0.99 -6.75
C SER A 239 -12.20 1.44 -7.89
N ARG A 240 -12.84 2.04 -8.90
CA ARG A 240 -12.14 2.69 -10.01
C ARG A 240 -12.64 4.12 -10.16
N PRO A 241 -11.78 5.14 -9.96
CA PRO A 241 -12.10 6.49 -10.36
C PRO A 241 -12.16 6.56 -11.89
N GLY A 242 -13.16 7.25 -12.44
CA GLY A 242 -13.21 7.56 -13.86
C GLY A 242 -12.17 8.61 -14.21
N GLN A 243 -11.55 8.47 -15.37
CA GLN A 243 -10.53 9.38 -15.86
C GLN A 243 -11.06 10.19 -17.04
N GLY A 244 -10.72 11.48 -17.09
CA GLY A 244 -10.92 12.35 -18.24
C GLY A 244 -9.90 12.06 -19.34
N THR A 245 -10.01 12.78 -20.45
CA THR A 245 -9.06 12.69 -21.57
C THR A 245 -7.64 13.11 -21.19
N ASP A 246 -7.48 13.85 -20.09
CA ASP A 246 -6.21 14.28 -19.50
C ASP A 246 -5.68 13.30 -18.44
N GLY A 247 -6.31 12.14 -18.26
CA GLY A 247 -5.97 11.14 -17.26
C GLY A 247 -6.36 11.50 -15.82
N LYS A 248 -6.93 12.69 -15.58
CA LYS A 248 -7.32 13.13 -14.24
C LYS A 248 -8.70 12.59 -13.86
N PRO A 249 -9.02 12.45 -12.57
CA PRO A 249 -10.35 12.07 -12.13
C PRO A 249 -11.42 13.02 -12.68
N ASN A 250 -12.40 12.50 -13.41
CA ASN A 250 -13.45 13.32 -14.05
C ASN A 250 -14.75 13.41 -13.22
N GLY A 251 -14.72 12.93 -11.98
CA GLY A 251 -15.88 12.89 -11.08
C GLY A 251 -16.79 11.66 -11.25
N THR A 252 -16.52 10.80 -12.23
CA THR A 252 -17.13 9.46 -12.35
C THR A 252 -16.44 8.52 -11.37
N TRP A 253 -17.18 7.59 -10.76
CA TRP A 253 -16.58 6.48 -10.02
C TRP A 253 -17.45 5.23 -10.06
N VAL A 254 -16.79 4.08 -10.05
CA VAL A 254 -17.44 2.78 -9.99
C VAL A 254 -16.91 2.07 -8.75
N THR A 255 -17.80 1.74 -7.82
CA THR A 255 -17.45 1.00 -6.61
C THR A 255 -18.33 -0.23 -6.47
N GLY A 256 -17.72 -1.40 -6.35
CA GLY A 256 -18.37 -2.66 -6.01
C GLY A 256 -17.94 -3.12 -4.63
N ILE A 257 -18.91 -3.38 -3.75
CA ILE A 257 -18.68 -3.91 -2.40
C ILE A 257 -19.29 -5.29 -2.31
N ALA A 258 -18.47 -6.30 -2.00
CA ALA A 258 -18.91 -7.65 -1.69
C ALA A 258 -18.87 -7.87 -0.18
N VAL A 259 -19.98 -8.32 0.40
CA VAL A 259 -20.06 -8.74 1.81
C VAL A 259 -20.19 -10.25 1.87
N ILE A 260 -19.18 -10.92 2.42
CA ILE A 260 -19.12 -12.37 2.59
C ILE A 260 -19.49 -12.68 4.05
N VAL A 261 -20.63 -13.31 4.26
CA VAL A 261 -21.05 -13.74 5.61
C VAL A 261 -20.35 -15.04 6.00
N PRO A 262 -20.12 -15.29 7.30
CA PRO A 262 -19.60 -16.58 7.76
C PRO A 262 -20.47 -17.75 7.25
N GLY A 263 -19.84 -18.76 6.67
CA GLY A 263 -20.53 -19.95 6.12
C GLY A 263 -21.37 -19.70 4.86
N GLY A 264 -21.40 -18.49 4.33
CA GLY A 264 -22.15 -18.18 3.09
C GLY A 264 -21.30 -18.35 1.85
N ASP A 265 -21.83 -19.06 0.85
CA ASP A 265 -21.15 -19.26 -0.44
C ASP A 265 -21.31 -18.06 -1.39
N ASN A 266 -22.36 -17.26 -1.20
CA ASN A 266 -22.72 -16.16 -2.09
C ASN A 266 -22.54 -14.79 -1.41
N PRO A 267 -21.63 -13.94 -1.91
CA PRO A 267 -21.45 -12.61 -1.37
C PRO A 267 -22.64 -11.70 -1.71
N LYS A 268 -23.08 -10.87 -0.75
CA LYS A 268 -24.02 -9.78 -1.02
C LYS A 268 -23.29 -8.63 -1.71
N ILE A 269 -23.66 -8.33 -2.95
CA ILE A 269 -23.04 -7.27 -3.75
C ILE A 269 -23.82 -5.96 -3.66
N ASN A 270 -23.14 -4.87 -3.33
CA ASN A 270 -23.64 -3.50 -3.42
C ASN A 270 -22.82 -2.72 -4.46
N LEU A 271 -23.50 -2.04 -5.38
CA LEU A 271 -22.85 -1.19 -6.38
C LEU A 271 -23.13 0.27 -6.10
N ARG A 272 -22.12 1.12 -6.27
CA ARG A 272 -22.24 2.58 -6.29
C ARG A 272 -21.57 3.07 -7.55
N VAL A 273 -22.37 3.56 -8.48
CA VAL A 273 -21.89 4.13 -9.74
C VAL A 273 -22.34 5.58 -9.79
N LYS A 274 -21.38 6.48 -10.01
CA LYS A 274 -21.67 7.86 -10.37
C LYS A 274 -21.14 8.10 -11.76
N LEU A 275 -22.02 8.46 -12.67
CA LEU A 275 -21.70 8.88 -14.03
C LEU A 275 -21.83 10.39 -14.13
N LYS A 276 -21.08 11.01 -15.04
CA LYS A 276 -21.16 12.44 -15.34
C LYS A 276 -22.16 12.68 -16.46
#